data_AF-A0A7C1KJU9-F1
#
_entry.id   AF-A0A7C1KJU9-F1
#
_cell.length_a   1.000
_cell.length_b   1.000
_cell.length_c   1.000
_cell.angle_alpha   90.00
_cell.angle_beta   90.00
_cell.angle_gamma   90.00
#
_symmetry.space_group_name_H-M   'P 1'
#
loop_
_entity.id
_entity.type
_entity.pdbx_description
1 polymer ?
#
loop_
_entity_poly.entity_id
_entity_poly.type
_entity_poly.pdbx_seq_one_letter_code
_entity_poly.pdbx_strand_id
1 'polypeptide(L)'
;MGLFHPYWMGYNAVFIGIVALLPLPFTGYWLGKEIYSASPVMGNIMMTGEFSWGFIVQAILLGTLFVGINYYLWLGMDRIKGSERYKSYTKYINATLFVCLAVWLIPHNLPLIQEGKIVEDFHPLSKYLGGMHIKNAAINLIILSTLFTLLLHRRSNKGETIPFTEQGSGLKISLFFITVIFASILFLTAIFFYNMDLKENIRGFIIPVAVAISIQGFVLIFTIIPTFQNYLRFSQNLLFISTIILAIVFLTGYGFYVTDRANLILRYISGSQVLLVLTCLIMNLAFDVILFRKAKIVEGITWGKIPARAQYTLIVLFVSVVMIIALMGYIRSGLRMNWHIYKILQDTSLTAYTPSIQYMGRVIAIIVGIFFGIIILLLWLSSLQKKRP
;
A
#
# COMPACT_ATOMS: atom_id res chain seq x y z
N MET A 1 26.88 -20.94 -16.11
CA MET A 1 26.72 -19.48 -15.85
C MET A 1 25.35 -18.91 -16.27
N GLY A 2 24.69 -19.45 -17.31
CA GLY A 2 23.46 -18.86 -17.89
C GLY A 2 22.14 -18.93 -17.08
N LEU A 3 22.04 -19.78 -16.04
CA LEU A 3 20.85 -19.85 -15.17
C LEU A 3 20.90 -18.86 -14.00
N PHE A 4 22.08 -18.34 -13.64
CA PHE A 4 22.22 -17.43 -12.48
C PHE A 4 21.61 -16.05 -12.75
N HIS A 5 21.71 -15.59 -14.01
CA HIS A 5 21.31 -14.24 -14.42
C HIS A 5 19.78 -14.02 -14.44
N PRO A 6 18.93 -14.92 -14.99
CA PRO A 6 17.47 -14.73 -15.00
C PRO A 6 16.84 -14.76 -13.60
N TYR A 7 17.33 -15.62 -12.70
CA TYR A 7 16.77 -15.72 -11.35
C TYR A 7 17.22 -14.57 -10.44
N TRP A 8 18.45 -14.07 -10.62
CA TRP A 8 18.92 -12.86 -9.96
C TRP A 8 18.13 -11.63 -10.44
N MET A 9 17.89 -11.51 -11.75
CA MET A 9 17.03 -10.45 -12.31
C MET A 9 15.59 -10.56 -11.75
N GLY A 10 15.00 -11.76 -11.72
CA GLY A 10 13.66 -11.97 -11.16
C GLY A 10 13.55 -11.64 -9.66
N TYR A 11 14.58 -11.96 -8.86
CA TYR A 11 14.63 -11.58 -7.45
C TYR A 11 14.69 -10.05 -7.27
N ASN A 12 15.58 -9.37 -7.99
CA ASN A 12 15.74 -7.92 -7.87
C ASN A 12 14.55 -7.15 -8.46
N ALA A 13 13.99 -7.61 -9.59
CA ALA A 13 12.81 -6.99 -10.19
C ALA A 13 11.60 -7.05 -9.24
N VAL A 14 11.40 -8.17 -8.54
CA VAL A 14 10.33 -8.29 -7.55
C VAL A 14 10.61 -7.44 -6.32
N PHE A 15 11.87 -7.38 -5.86
CA PHE A 15 12.24 -6.49 -4.76
C PHE A 15 11.95 -5.01 -5.09
N ILE A 16 12.40 -4.55 -6.26
CA ILE A 16 12.14 -3.20 -6.76
C ILE A 16 10.62 -2.99 -6.91
N GLY A 17 9.91 -3.95 -7.48
CA GLY A 17 8.47 -3.92 -7.64
C GLY A 17 7.72 -3.77 -6.33
N ILE A 18 8.14 -4.48 -5.27
CA ILE A 18 7.51 -4.38 -3.94
C ILE A 18 7.78 -3.03 -3.31
N VAL A 19 9.02 -2.55 -3.35
CA VAL A 19 9.38 -1.23 -2.80
C VAL A 19 8.65 -0.11 -3.56
N ALA A 20 8.46 -0.27 -4.87
CA ALA A 20 7.67 0.67 -5.68
C ALA A 20 6.16 0.54 -5.43
N LEU A 21 5.66 -0.65 -5.07
CA LEU A 21 4.24 -0.89 -4.81
C LEU A 21 3.79 -0.38 -3.44
N LEU A 22 4.59 -0.52 -2.39
CA LEU A 22 4.21 -0.14 -1.03
C LEU A 22 3.72 1.33 -0.94
N PRO A 23 4.30 2.30 -1.68
CA PRO A 23 3.80 3.67 -1.70
C PRO A 23 2.58 3.94 -2.59
N LEU A 24 2.21 3.04 -3.51
CA LEU A 24 1.15 3.30 -4.50
C LEU A 24 -0.20 3.69 -3.89
N PRO A 25 -0.71 3.03 -2.83
CA PRO A 25 -1.97 3.42 -2.22
C PRO A 25 -1.99 4.90 -1.78
N PHE A 26 -0.84 5.46 -1.39
CA PHE A 26 -0.71 6.86 -0.95
C PHE A 26 -0.98 7.84 -2.08
N THR A 27 -0.54 7.53 -3.30
CA THR A 27 -0.85 8.38 -4.47
C THR A 27 -2.36 8.45 -4.75
N GLY A 28 -3.10 7.36 -4.47
CA GLY A 28 -4.56 7.35 -4.57
C GLY A 28 -5.23 8.22 -3.49
N TYR A 29 -4.74 8.17 -2.25
CA TYR A 29 -5.23 9.05 -1.18
C TYR A 29 -4.99 10.53 -1.48
N TRP A 30 -3.82 10.85 -2.05
CA TRP A 30 -3.51 12.22 -2.43
C TRP A 30 -4.42 12.72 -3.55
N LEU A 31 -4.62 11.91 -4.60
CA LEU A 31 -5.58 12.20 -5.66
C LEU A 31 -7.00 12.41 -5.10
N GLY A 32 -7.45 11.54 -4.20
CA GLY A 32 -8.74 11.69 -3.54
C GLY A 32 -8.83 13.02 -2.78
N LYS A 33 -7.83 13.34 -1.96
CA LYS A 33 -7.76 14.62 -1.22
C LYS A 33 -7.87 15.82 -2.16
N GLU A 34 -7.13 15.82 -3.27
CA GLU A 34 -7.16 16.91 -4.25
C GLU A 34 -8.55 17.07 -4.88
N ILE A 35 -9.17 15.97 -5.32
CA ILE A 35 -10.50 15.98 -5.92
C ILE A 35 -11.55 16.52 -4.94
N TYR A 36 -11.56 16.01 -3.71
CA TYR A 36 -12.48 16.47 -2.66
C TYR A 36 -12.24 17.94 -2.28
N SER A 37 -11.00 18.44 -2.38
CA SER A 37 -10.69 19.84 -2.15
C SER A 37 -11.13 20.75 -3.30
N ALA A 38 -11.08 20.25 -4.54
CA ALA A 38 -11.53 20.99 -5.72
C ALA A 38 -13.06 21.08 -5.80
N SER A 39 -13.76 19.96 -5.51
CA SER A 39 -15.22 19.93 -5.38
C SER A 39 -15.73 18.69 -4.62
N PRO A 40 -16.60 18.90 -3.61
CA PRO A 40 -17.33 17.81 -2.97
C PRO A 40 -18.19 17.00 -3.95
N VAL A 41 -18.76 17.63 -4.98
CA VAL A 41 -19.60 16.95 -5.97
C VAL A 41 -18.78 15.95 -6.79
N MET A 42 -17.59 16.35 -7.24
CA MET A 42 -16.69 15.47 -7.99
C MET A 42 -16.17 14.32 -7.12
N GLY A 43 -15.87 14.61 -5.84
CA GLY A 43 -15.53 13.59 -4.85
C GLY A 43 -16.65 12.58 -4.60
N ASN A 44 -17.91 13.03 -4.55
CA ASN A 44 -19.07 12.14 -4.42
C ASN A 44 -19.25 11.27 -5.68
N ILE A 45 -19.21 11.86 -6.89
CA ILE A 45 -19.30 11.10 -8.15
C ILE A 45 -18.21 10.03 -8.24
N MET A 46 -17.00 10.33 -7.75
CA MET A 46 -15.89 9.38 -7.65
C MET A 46 -16.23 8.13 -6.81
N MET A 47 -16.99 8.29 -5.71
CA MET A 47 -17.19 7.24 -4.70
C MET A 47 -18.58 6.59 -4.72
N THR A 48 -19.62 7.29 -5.18
CA THR A 48 -21.01 6.81 -5.18
C THR A 48 -21.68 6.84 -6.55
N GLY A 49 -21.05 7.44 -7.57
CA GLY A 49 -21.59 7.52 -8.94
C GLY A 49 -21.10 6.43 -9.88
N GLU A 50 -21.15 6.69 -11.20
CA GLU A 50 -20.72 5.77 -12.26
C GLU A 50 -19.26 5.30 -12.09
N PHE A 51 -18.40 6.09 -11.46
CA PHE A 51 -17.00 5.73 -11.22
C PHE A 51 -16.80 4.79 -10.02
N SER A 52 -17.80 4.62 -9.14
CA SER A 52 -17.71 3.78 -7.93
C SER A 52 -17.36 2.32 -8.27
N TRP A 53 -17.96 1.77 -9.32
CA TRP A 53 -17.64 0.43 -9.83
C TRP A 53 -16.19 0.31 -10.29
N GLY A 54 -15.63 1.36 -10.89
CA GLY A 54 -14.21 1.43 -11.24
C GLY A 54 -13.32 1.31 -9.99
N PHE A 55 -13.68 1.96 -8.88
CA PHE A 55 -12.97 1.84 -7.61
C PHE A 55 -13.13 0.47 -6.95
N ILE A 56 -14.28 -0.20 -7.11
CA ILE A 56 -14.47 -1.59 -6.65
C ILE A 56 -13.53 -2.52 -7.43
N VAL A 57 -13.50 -2.41 -8.76
CA VAL A 57 -12.58 -3.20 -9.60
C VAL A 57 -11.12 -2.89 -9.24
N GLN A 58 -10.78 -1.63 -9.00
CA GLN A 58 -9.45 -1.23 -8.56
C GLN A 58 -9.08 -1.87 -7.22
N ALA A 59 -10.01 -1.91 -6.25
CA ALA A 59 -9.78 -2.54 -4.96
C ALA A 59 -9.54 -4.06 -5.09
N ILE A 60 -10.29 -4.76 -5.94
CA ILE A 60 -10.09 -6.19 -6.24
C ILE A 60 -8.69 -6.42 -6.83
N LEU A 61 -8.30 -5.62 -7.83
CA LEU A 61 -6.99 -5.74 -8.47
C LEU A 61 -5.86 -5.44 -7.49
N LEU A 62 -6.00 -4.39 -6.67
CA LEU A 62 -5.01 -4.03 -5.65
C LEU A 62 -4.88 -5.13 -4.58
N GLY A 63 -6.00 -5.73 -4.17
CA GLY A 63 -5.98 -6.87 -3.26
C GLY A 63 -5.29 -8.10 -3.85
N THR A 64 -5.53 -8.37 -5.14
CA THR A 64 -4.85 -9.42 -5.89
C THR A 64 -3.35 -9.19 -5.93
N LEU A 65 -2.90 -7.93 -6.10
CA LEU A 65 -1.48 -7.58 -6.06
C LEU A 65 -0.84 -7.88 -4.71
N PHE A 66 -1.45 -7.43 -3.61
CA PHE A 66 -0.88 -7.67 -2.29
C PHE A 66 -0.85 -9.17 -1.94
N VAL A 67 -1.90 -9.92 -2.22
CA VAL A 67 -1.90 -11.38 -1.99
C VAL A 67 -0.88 -12.08 -2.89
N GLY A 68 -0.86 -11.76 -4.18
CA GLY A 68 0.06 -12.36 -5.14
C GLY A 68 1.53 -12.09 -4.79
N ILE A 69 1.85 -10.88 -4.31
CA ILE A 69 3.21 -10.50 -3.90
C ILE A 69 3.64 -11.29 -2.66
N ASN A 70 2.77 -11.35 -1.65
CA ASN A 70 3.06 -12.13 -0.44
C ASN A 70 3.24 -13.61 -0.78
N TYR A 71 2.35 -14.17 -1.61
CA TYR A 71 2.44 -15.54 -2.07
C TYR A 71 3.73 -15.82 -2.85
N TYR A 72 4.11 -14.93 -3.77
CA TYR A 72 5.38 -15.06 -4.49
C TYR A 72 6.59 -14.99 -3.55
N LEU A 73 6.59 -14.09 -2.56
CA LEU A 73 7.66 -14.01 -1.56
C LEU A 73 7.77 -15.32 -0.78
N TRP A 74 6.67 -15.92 -0.34
CA TRP A 74 6.69 -17.21 0.37
C TRP A 74 7.21 -18.35 -0.51
N LEU A 75 6.80 -18.43 -1.77
CA LEU A 75 7.37 -19.38 -2.73
C LEU A 75 8.88 -19.12 -2.95
N GLY A 76 9.28 -17.86 -2.92
CA GLY A 76 10.67 -17.42 -2.96
C GLY A 76 11.47 -17.73 -1.70
N MET A 77 10.82 -18.00 -0.56
CA MET A 77 11.47 -18.45 0.68
C MET A 77 11.80 -19.94 0.65
N ASP A 78 10.99 -20.77 -0.02
CA ASP A 78 11.20 -22.23 -0.07
C ASP A 78 12.55 -22.63 -0.72
N ARG A 79 13.18 -21.75 -1.52
CA ARG A 79 14.52 -21.97 -2.12
C ARG A 79 15.69 -21.53 -1.23
N ILE A 80 15.41 -20.90 -0.09
CA ILE A 80 16.41 -20.34 0.82
C ILE A 80 16.51 -21.26 2.03
N LYS A 81 17.64 -21.92 2.20
CA LYS A 81 17.89 -22.73 3.40
C LYS A 81 17.94 -21.85 4.64
N GLY A 82 17.23 -22.26 5.70
CA GLY A 82 17.04 -21.46 6.92
C GLY A 82 15.78 -20.57 6.92
N SER A 83 15.00 -20.56 5.83
CA SER A 83 13.69 -19.88 5.76
C SER A 83 12.60 -20.58 6.56
N GLU A 84 12.79 -21.88 6.86
CA GLU A 84 11.84 -22.71 7.61
C GLU A 84 11.44 -22.11 8.96
N ARG A 85 12.39 -21.41 9.60
CA ARG A 85 12.19 -20.64 10.85
C ARG A 85 11.06 -19.62 10.75
N TYR A 86 10.77 -19.12 9.56
CA TYR A 86 9.78 -18.08 9.30
C TYR A 86 8.48 -18.61 8.68
N LYS A 87 8.41 -19.89 8.31
CA LYS A 87 7.27 -20.48 7.60
C LYS A 87 5.98 -20.47 8.43
N SER A 88 6.11 -20.52 9.75
CA SER A 88 4.96 -20.43 10.68
C SER A 88 4.26 -19.07 10.63
N TYR A 89 4.94 -17.98 10.27
CA TYR A 89 4.32 -16.66 10.17
C TYR A 89 3.39 -16.55 8.96
N THR A 90 3.66 -17.29 7.88
CA THR A 90 2.89 -17.25 6.63
C THR A 90 1.40 -17.44 6.84
N LYS A 91 0.98 -18.40 7.69
CA LYS A 91 -0.45 -18.67 7.94
C LYS A 91 -1.16 -17.49 8.61
N TYR A 92 -0.50 -16.80 9.54
CA TYR A 92 -1.07 -15.65 10.23
C TYR A 92 -1.15 -14.44 9.32
N ILE A 93 -0.09 -14.17 8.55
CA ILE A 93 -0.08 -13.08 7.57
C ILE A 93 -1.17 -13.32 6.51
N ASN A 94 -1.31 -14.54 6.02
CA ASN A 94 -2.34 -14.89 5.05
C ASN A 94 -3.75 -14.67 5.62
N ALA A 95 -4.02 -15.13 6.84
CA ALA A 95 -5.31 -14.89 7.50
C ALA A 95 -5.60 -13.38 7.63
N THR A 96 -4.62 -12.58 8.05
CA THR A 96 -4.75 -11.12 8.13
C THR A 96 -5.07 -10.51 6.75
N LEU A 97 -4.37 -10.90 5.69
CA LEU A 97 -4.63 -10.42 4.34
C LEU A 97 -6.05 -10.75 3.88
N PHE A 98 -6.50 -11.99 4.09
CA PHE A 98 -7.86 -12.40 3.72
C PHE A 98 -8.94 -11.62 4.46
N VAL A 99 -8.79 -11.44 5.78
CA VAL A 99 -9.75 -10.66 6.59
C VAL A 99 -9.78 -9.21 6.13
N CYS A 100 -8.62 -8.58 5.92
CA CYS A 100 -8.54 -7.20 5.45
C CYS A 100 -9.14 -7.03 4.05
N LEU A 101 -8.91 -7.98 3.15
CA LEU A 101 -9.52 -7.95 1.81
C LEU A 101 -11.03 -8.13 1.87
N ALA A 102 -11.53 -9.05 2.70
CA ALA A 102 -12.96 -9.22 2.89
C ALA A 102 -13.60 -7.91 3.38
N VAL A 103 -13.00 -7.26 4.39
CA VAL A 103 -13.46 -5.94 4.88
C VAL A 103 -13.45 -4.89 3.78
N TRP A 104 -12.38 -4.84 2.97
CA TRP A 104 -12.25 -3.82 1.93
C TRP A 104 -13.27 -4.00 0.80
N LEU A 105 -13.58 -5.26 0.43
CA LEU A 105 -14.52 -5.56 -0.64
C LEU A 105 -15.99 -5.31 -0.26
N ILE A 106 -16.31 -5.10 1.02
CA ILE A 106 -17.67 -4.79 1.45
C ILE A 106 -18.07 -3.42 0.87
N PRO A 107 -19.08 -3.35 -0.01
CA PRO A 107 -19.58 -2.07 -0.52
C PRO A 107 -20.19 -1.27 0.64
N HIS A 108 -20.16 0.06 0.56
CA HIS A 108 -20.82 0.88 1.60
C HIS A 108 -22.34 0.90 1.39
N ASN A 109 -22.74 1.03 0.12
CA ASN A 109 -24.13 1.06 -0.31
C ASN A 109 -24.39 -0.19 -1.15
N LEU A 110 -25.38 -0.99 -0.76
CA LEU A 110 -25.92 -2.01 -1.66
C LEU A 110 -27.06 -1.35 -2.43
N PRO A 111 -27.03 -1.31 -3.77
CA PRO A 111 -28.19 -0.88 -4.54
C PRO A 111 -29.29 -1.91 -4.34
N LEU A 112 -30.24 -1.61 -3.45
CA LEU A 112 -31.43 -2.42 -3.26
C LEU A 112 -32.47 -1.94 -4.28
N ILE A 113 -33.00 -2.87 -5.05
CA ILE A 113 -34.11 -2.61 -5.95
C ILE A 113 -35.39 -2.74 -5.11
N GLN A 114 -35.97 -1.62 -4.71
CA GLN A 114 -37.31 -1.57 -4.14
C GLN A 114 -38.24 -0.87 -5.14
N GLU A 115 -39.31 -1.55 -5.55
CA GLU A 115 -40.36 -1.00 -6.43
C GLU A 115 -39.84 -0.33 -7.73
N GLY A 116 -38.84 -0.92 -8.37
CA GLY A 116 -38.27 -0.40 -9.62
C GLY A 116 -37.46 0.90 -9.47
N LYS A 117 -37.22 1.36 -8.24
CA LYS A 117 -36.30 2.45 -7.91
C LYS A 117 -35.09 1.88 -7.15
N ILE A 118 -33.90 2.40 -7.45
CA ILE A 118 -32.69 2.08 -6.69
C ILE A 118 -32.78 2.91 -5.41
N VAL A 119 -33.07 2.26 -4.29
CA VAL A 119 -33.09 2.88 -2.96
C VAL A 119 -31.78 2.50 -2.26
N GLU A 120 -30.97 3.49 -1.90
CA GLU A 120 -29.75 3.28 -1.11
C GLU A 120 -30.12 3.07 0.36
N ASP A 121 -30.51 1.85 0.71
CA ASP A 121 -30.76 1.47 2.11
C ASP A 121 -29.56 0.75 2.73
N PHE A 122 -29.30 1.01 4.01
CA PHE A 122 -28.12 0.49 4.72
C PHE A 122 -28.41 -0.87 5.36
N HIS A 123 -27.72 -1.93 4.93
CA HIS A 123 -27.59 -3.12 5.76
C HIS A 123 -26.68 -2.79 6.99
N PRO A 124 -27.03 -3.18 8.22
CA PRO A 124 -26.26 -2.81 9.42
C PRO A 124 -24.76 -3.14 9.33
N LEU A 125 -24.40 -4.32 8.83
CA LEU A 125 -22.99 -4.69 8.59
C LEU A 125 -22.31 -3.81 7.53
N SER A 126 -23.02 -3.43 6.47
CA SER A 126 -22.50 -2.60 5.37
C SER A 126 -22.22 -1.17 5.81
N LYS A 127 -23.06 -0.64 6.73
CA LYS A 127 -22.89 0.68 7.33
C LYS A 127 -21.57 0.78 8.12
N TYR A 128 -21.25 -0.22 8.93
CA TYR A 128 -20.04 -0.22 9.76
C TYR A 128 -18.79 -0.71 9.01
N LEU A 129 -18.87 -1.83 8.29
CA LEU A 129 -17.72 -2.44 7.60
C LEU A 129 -17.41 -1.79 6.25
N GLY A 130 -18.40 -1.18 5.60
CA GLY A 130 -18.23 -0.52 4.31
C GLY A 130 -17.69 0.91 4.42
N GLY A 131 -17.58 1.46 5.63
CA GLY A 131 -17.13 2.83 5.88
C GLY A 131 -15.66 3.09 5.52
N MET A 132 -15.33 4.34 5.21
CA MET A 132 -13.97 4.69 4.73
C MET A 132 -12.89 4.42 5.80
N HIS A 133 -13.17 4.60 7.09
CA HIS A 133 -12.18 4.42 8.17
C HIS A 133 -11.68 2.99 8.27
N ILE A 134 -12.59 2.03 8.21
CA ILE A 134 -12.22 0.62 8.36
C ILE A 134 -11.58 0.06 7.08
N LYS A 135 -11.97 0.57 5.91
CA LYS A 135 -11.28 0.30 4.63
C LYS A 135 -9.84 0.81 4.67
N ASN A 136 -9.63 2.01 5.17
CA ASN A 136 -8.29 2.58 5.35
C ASN A 136 -7.45 1.76 6.35
N ALA A 137 -8.07 1.29 7.43
CA ALA A 137 -7.41 0.43 8.40
C ALA A 137 -6.97 -0.90 7.76
N ALA A 138 -7.86 -1.52 6.97
CA ALA A 138 -7.62 -2.77 6.28
C ALA A 138 -6.45 -2.66 5.29
N ILE A 139 -6.41 -1.63 4.44
CA ILE A 139 -5.27 -1.45 3.52
C ILE A 139 -3.97 -1.17 4.27
N ASN A 140 -3.99 -0.34 5.30
CA ASN A 140 -2.80 -0.04 6.08
C ASN A 140 -2.24 -1.30 6.76
N LEU A 141 -3.11 -2.20 7.23
CA LEU A 141 -2.71 -3.48 7.78
C LEU A 141 -2.20 -4.45 6.70
N ILE A 142 -2.78 -4.45 5.49
CA ILE A 142 -2.24 -5.19 4.34
C ILE A 142 -0.83 -4.72 3.98
N ILE A 143 -0.60 -3.41 3.96
CA ILE A 143 0.71 -2.80 3.68
C ILE A 143 1.75 -3.22 4.73
N LEU A 144 1.41 -3.09 6.02
CA LEU A 144 2.30 -3.50 7.12
C LEU A 144 2.60 -5.00 7.09
N SER A 145 1.58 -5.82 6.80
CA SER A 145 1.72 -7.28 6.65
C SER A 145 2.65 -7.64 5.49
N THR A 146 2.53 -6.92 4.37
CA THR A 146 3.38 -7.13 3.18
C THR A 146 4.82 -6.71 3.45
N LEU A 147 5.04 -5.58 4.15
CA LEU A 147 6.38 -5.23 4.60
C LEU A 147 6.95 -6.31 5.52
N PHE A 148 6.17 -6.80 6.48
CA PHE A 148 6.64 -7.83 7.40
C PHE A 148 7.10 -9.09 6.63
N THR A 149 6.31 -9.55 5.64
CA THR A 149 6.74 -10.63 4.73
C THR A 149 8.04 -10.31 3.99
N LEU A 150 8.20 -9.08 3.48
CA LEU A 150 9.43 -8.65 2.81
C LEU A 150 10.64 -8.74 3.75
N LEU A 151 10.49 -8.30 5.01
CA LEU A 151 11.54 -8.41 6.02
C LEU A 151 11.89 -9.87 6.31
N LEU A 152 10.90 -10.75 6.49
CA LEU A 152 11.13 -12.19 6.69
C LEU A 152 11.87 -12.83 5.52
N HIS A 153 11.47 -12.52 4.28
CA HIS A 153 12.13 -13.02 3.09
C HIS A 153 13.60 -12.56 3.01
N ARG A 154 13.91 -11.30 3.34
CA ARG A 154 15.30 -10.79 3.40
C ARG A 154 16.14 -11.46 4.49
N ARG A 155 15.53 -11.76 5.63
CA ARG A 155 16.17 -12.44 6.77
C ARG A 155 16.40 -13.92 6.53
N SER A 156 15.66 -14.52 5.61
CA SER A 156 15.67 -15.97 5.38
C SER A 156 17.07 -16.51 5.11
N ASN A 157 17.91 -15.74 4.40
CA ASN A 157 19.28 -16.12 4.06
C ASN A 157 20.34 -15.63 5.06
N LYS A 158 19.92 -15.10 6.21
CA LYS A 158 20.79 -14.44 7.20
C LYS A 158 20.75 -15.16 8.54
N GLY A 159 21.92 -15.25 9.14
CA GLY A 159 22.21 -15.94 10.41
C GLY A 159 22.44 -14.93 11.53
N GLU A 160 23.51 -15.12 12.29
CA GLU A 160 23.87 -14.23 13.38
C GLU A 160 24.16 -12.81 12.89
N THR A 161 23.58 -11.85 13.59
CA THR A 161 23.75 -10.42 13.35
C THR A 161 24.93 -9.89 14.15
N ILE A 162 25.70 -8.98 13.57
CA ILE A 162 26.78 -8.29 14.28
C ILE A 162 26.17 -7.18 15.16
N PRO A 163 26.68 -6.96 16.39
CA PRO A 163 26.27 -5.84 17.22
C PRO A 163 26.28 -4.51 16.47
N PHE A 164 25.26 -3.68 16.67
CA PHE A 164 25.16 -2.36 16.07
C PHE A 164 26.33 -1.44 16.47
N THR A 165 26.91 -1.64 17.65
CA THR A 165 28.13 -0.96 18.12
C THR A 165 29.34 -1.18 17.20
N GLU A 166 29.45 -2.36 16.57
CA GLU A 166 30.55 -2.72 15.67
C GLU A 166 30.27 -2.36 14.20
N GLN A 167 29.12 -1.77 13.92
CA GLN A 167 28.79 -1.27 12.59
C GLN A 167 29.44 0.10 12.36
N GLY A 168 29.86 0.36 11.11
CA GLY A 168 30.64 1.55 10.76
C GLY A 168 29.92 2.87 11.07
N SER A 169 30.68 3.89 11.48
CA SER A 169 30.17 5.17 11.97
C SER A 169 29.21 5.88 11.00
N GLY A 170 29.45 5.78 9.68
CA GLY A 170 28.57 6.37 8.67
C GLY A 170 27.13 5.83 8.69
N LEU A 171 26.92 4.56 9.05
CA LEU A 171 25.57 3.99 9.17
C LEU A 171 24.82 4.53 10.38
N LYS A 172 25.52 4.68 11.52
CA LYS A 172 24.94 5.23 12.75
C LYS A 172 24.48 6.68 12.51
N ILE A 173 25.33 7.46 11.86
CA ILE A 173 25.04 8.84 11.47
C ILE A 173 23.84 8.89 10.51
N SER A 174 23.84 8.06 9.46
CA SER A 174 22.74 8.00 8.51
C SER A 174 21.42 7.64 9.17
N LEU A 175 21.41 6.64 10.07
CA LEU A 175 20.20 6.25 10.79
C LEU A 175 19.68 7.37 11.69
N PHE A 176 20.58 8.06 12.39
CA PHE A 176 20.22 9.21 13.20
C PHE A 176 19.56 10.31 12.35
N PHE A 177 20.18 10.70 11.22
CA PHE A 177 19.61 11.69 10.31
C PHE A 177 18.25 11.27 9.74
N ILE A 178 18.12 10.03 9.30
CA ILE A 178 16.83 9.50 8.80
C ILE A 178 15.77 9.61 9.90
N THR A 179 16.11 9.19 11.14
CA THR A 179 15.18 9.25 12.27
C THR A 179 14.77 10.69 12.58
N VAL A 180 15.72 11.63 12.60
CA VAL A 180 15.46 13.05 12.82
C VAL A 180 14.56 13.63 11.73
N ILE A 181 14.81 13.31 10.45
CA ILE A 181 13.99 13.77 9.32
C ILE A 181 12.54 13.28 9.49
N PHE A 182 12.33 11.99 9.72
CA PHE A 182 10.98 11.44 9.86
C PHE A 182 10.27 11.91 11.14
N ALA A 183 10.99 12.04 12.25
CA ALA A 183 10.45 12.64 13.46
C ALA A 183 10.03 14.09 13.21
N SER A 184 10.86 14.87 12.51
CA SER A 184 10.56 16.27 12.17
C SER A 184 9.32 16.37 11.28
N ILE A 185 9.17 15.50 10.28
CA ILE A 185 7.96 15.45 9.44
C ILE A 185 6.72 15.17 10.30
N LEU A 186 6.78 14.23 11.25
CA LEU A 186 5.68 13.94 12.16
C LEU A 186 5.35 15.14 13.05
N PHE A 187 6.34 15.75 13.71
CA PHE A 187 6.11 16.90 14.58
C PHE A 187 5.62 18.13 13.82
N LEU A 188 6.17 18.43 12.64
CA LEU A 188 5.69 19.52 11.78
C LEU A 188 4.23 19.29 11.37
N THR A 189 3.85 18.06 11.06
CA THR A 189 2.45 17.71 10.75
C THR A 189 1.54 17.87 11.96
N ALA A 190 2.01 17.47 13.15
CA ALA A 190 1.25 17.66 14.39
C ALA A 190 1.06 19.15 14.71
N ILE A 191 2.12 19.97 14.61
CA ILE A 191 2.07 21.43 14.80
C ILE A 191 1.11 22.06 13.79
N PHE A 192 1.17 21.63 12.52
CA PHE A 192 0.22 22.08 11.50
C PHE A 192 -1.22 21.83 11.93
N PHE A 193 -1.55 20.64 12.46
CA PHE A 193 -2.90 20.35 12.95
C PHE A 193 -3.30 21.13 14.20
N TYR A 194 -2.38 21.46 15.10
CA TYR A 194 -2.67 22.33 16.25
C TYR A 194 -2.97 23.78 15.85
N ASN A 195 -2.30 24.26 14.80
CA ASN A 195 -2.39 25.64 14.31
C ASN A 195 -3.39 25.81 13.17
N MET A 196 -4.10 24.76 12.77
CA MET A 196 -5.10 24.82 11.73
C MET A 196 -6.28 25.70 12.15
N ASP A 197 -6.59 26.70 11.34
CA ASP A 197 -7.77 27.55 11.53
C ASP A 197 -9.03 26.79 11.10
N LEU A 198 -9.74 26.27 12.09
CA LEU A 198 -10.96 25.48 11.92
C LEU A 198 -12.07 26.11 12.76
N LYS A 199 -13.31 26.02 12.27
CA LYS A 199 -14.50 26.40 13.05
C LYS A 199 -14.43 25.75 14.44
N GLU A 200 -14.75 26.51 15.49
CA GLU A 200 -14.59 26.08 16.90
C GLU A 200 -15.22 24.70 17.18
N ASN A 201 -16.39 24.44 16.59
CA ASN A 201 -17.12 23.17 16.74
C ASN A 201 -16.37 21.93 16.20
N ILE A 202 -15.41 22.13 15.31
CA ILE A 202 -14.67 21.06 14.62
C ILE A 202 -13.23 20.94 15.16
N ARG A 203 -12.68 22.02 15.73
CA ARG A 203 -11.30 22.08 16.24
C ARG A 203 -11.00 21.01 17.30
N GLY A 204 -11.94 20.74 18.21
CA GLY A 204 -11.77 19.72 19.25
C GLY A 204 -11.48 18.31 18.72
N PHE A 205 -11.91 18.01 17.49
CA PHE A 205 -11.78 16.69 16.90
C PHE A 205 -10.45 16.46 16.16
N ILE A 206 -9.68 17.52 15.84
CA ILE A 206 -8.37 17.37 15.18
C ILE A 206 -7.26 17.06 16.20
N ILE A 207 -7.44 17.51 17.45
CA ILE A 207 -6.43 17.40 18.51
C ILE A 207 -6.03 15.93 18.77
N PRO A 208 -6.96 14.96 18.92
CA PRO A 208 -6.59 13.57 19.14
C PRO A 208 -5.76 12.98 17.98
N VAL A 209 -5.99 13.46 16.76
CA VAL A 209 -5.21 13.06 15.57
C VAL A 209 -3.78 13.60 15.66
N ALA A 210 -3.62 14.88 16.02
CA ALA A 210 -2.32 15.50 16.25
C ALA A 210 -1.55 14.81 17.38
N VAL A 211 -2.23 14.46 18.48
CA VAL A 211 -1.64 13.70 19.60
C VAL A 211 -1.13 12.34 19.12
N ALA A 212 -1.91 11.58 18.34
CA ALA A 212 -1.47 10.28 17.82
C ALA A 212 -0.19 10.40 16.96
N ILE A 213 -0.09 11.44 16.14
CA ILE A 213 1.11 11.73 15.34
C ILE A 213 2.30 12.05 16.23
N SER A 214 2.11 12.92 17.23
CA SER A 214 3.15 13.28 18.19
C SER A 214 3.65 12.05 18.97
N ILE A 215 2.74 11.18 19.42
CA ILE A 215 3.11 9.93 20.12
C ILE A 215 4.01 9.08 19.24
N GLN A 216 3.66 8.88 17.96
CA GLN A 216 4.54 8.13 17.04
C GLN A 216 5.89 8.82 16.85
N GLY A 217 5.93 10.15 16.79
CA GLY A 217 7.18 10.93 16.72
C GLY A 217 8.08 10.69 17.95
N PHE A 218 7.49 10.68 19.15
CA PHE A 218 8.22 10.35 20.37
C PHE A 218 8.68 8.90 20.42
N VAL A 219 7.84 7.95 20.02
CA VAL A 219 8.23 6.53 19.92
C VAL A 219 9.40 6.37 18.93
N LEU A 220 9.35 7.06 17.80
CA LEU A 220 10.42 7.03 16.81
C LEU A 220 11.75 7.54 17.38
N ILE A 221 11.74 8.67 18.10
CA ILE A 221 12.94 9.17 18.80
C ILE A 221 13.40 8.16 19.86
N PHE A 222 12.47 7.61 20.64
CA PHE A 222 12.78 6.63 21.67
C PHE A 222 13.46 5.39 21.10
N THR A 223 13.11 4.96 19.88
CA THR A 223 13.74 3.78 19.24
C THR A 223 15.25 3.93 19.01
N ILE A 224 15.79 5.15 19.05
CA ILE A 224 17.23 5.41 18.95
C ILE A 224 17.99 4.80 20.14
N ILE A 225 17.44 4.89 21.35
CA ILE A 225 18.09 4.42 22.59
C ILE A 225 18.37 2.90 22.55
N PRO A 226 17.36 2.02 22.37
CA PRO A 226 17.60 0.58 22.29
C PRO A 226 18.41 0.19 21.05
N THR A 227 18.39 1.00 19.98
CA THR A 227 19.22 0.79 18.80
C THR A 227 20.72 0.89 19.15
N PHE A 228 21.14 1.91 19.89
CA PHE A 228 22.53 2.04 20.34
C PHE A 228 22.93 0.98 21.37
N GLN A 229 21.97 0.43 22.11
CA GLN A 229 22.17 -0.67 23.06
C GLN A 229 22.13 -2.06 22.41
N ASN A 230 22.22 -2.17 21.08
CA ASN A 230 22.17 -3.42 20.30
C ASN A 230 20.82 -4.17 20.31
N TYR A 231 19.76 -3.59 20.87
CA TYR A 231 18.40 -4.14 20.86
C TYR A 231 17.60 -3.71 19.62
N LEU A 232 18.21 -3.75 18.43
CA LEU A 232 17.58 -3.22 17.20
C LEU A 232 16.30 -3.97 16.78
N ARG A 233 16.20 -5.27 17.10
CA ARG A 233 14.97 -6.06 16.90
C ARG A 233 13.83 -5.55 17.78
N PHE A 234 14.14 -5.10 19.00
CA PHE A 234 13.16 -4.49 19.89
C PHE A 234 12.68 -3.15 19.32
N SER A 235 13.60 -2.30 18.83
CA SER A 235 13.26 -1.04 18.16
C SER A 235 12.27 -1.22 16.99
N GLN A 236 12.52 -2.23 16.14
CA GLN A 236 11.62 -2.55 15.02
C GLN A 236 10.23 -2.99 15.50
N ASN A 237 10.19 -3.92 16.45
CA ASN A 237 8.93 -4.44 16.98
C ASN A 237 8.12 -3.34 17.68
N LEU A 238 8.79 -2.48 18.44
CA LEU A 238 8.18 -1.34 19.12
C LEU A 238 7.51 -0.41 18.10
N LEU A 239 8.20 -0.08 17.00
CA LEU A 239 7.65 0.78 15.96
C LEU A 239 6.48 0.12 15.21
N PHE A 240 6.55 -1.18 14.93
CA PHE A 240 5.43 -1.92 14.34
C PHE A 240 4.19 -1.89 15.25
N ILE A 241 4.38 -2.22 16.53
CA ILE A 241 3.29 -2.28 17.51
C ILE A 241 2.68 -0.90 17.72
N SER A 242 3.51 0.15 17.89
CA SER A 242 3.01 1.52 18.05
C SER A 242 2.20 1.97 16.84
N THR A 243 2.66 1.64 15.63
CA THR A 243 1.95 1.99 14.39
C THR A 243 0.62 1.27 14.29
N ILE A 244 0.55 -0.02 14.65
CA ILE A 244 -0.70 -0.78 14.65
C ILE A 244 -1.68 -0.17 15.66
N ILE A 245 -1.22 0.13 16.88
CA ILE A 245 -2.08 0.71 17.92
C ILE A 245 -2.59 2.10 17.49
N LEU A 246 -1.71 2.97 16.99
CA LEU A 246 -2.09 4.35 16.66
C LEU A 246 -2.86 4.43 15.34
N ALA A 247 -2.33 3.86 14.25
CA ALA A 247 -2.90 4.03 12.92
C ALA A 247 -4.11 3.11 12.68
N ILE A 248 -4.08 1.87 13.18
CA ILE A 248 -5.12 0.88 12.88
C ILE A 248 -6.16 0.81 13.99
N VAL A 249 -5.77 0.80 15.27
CA VAL A 249 -6.75 0.67 16.36
C VAL A 249 -7.35 2.02 16.73
N PHE A 250 -6.51 2.96 17.17
CA PHE A 250 -6.95 4.26 17.70
C PHE A 250 -7.61 5.13 16.63
N LEU A 251 -6.92 5.40 15.51
CA LEU A 251 -7.46 6.29 14.47
C LEU A 251 -8.69 5.71 13.75
N THR A 252 -8.85 4.39 13.69
CA THR A 252 -10.06 3.75 13.13
C THR A 252 -11.22 3.82 14.10
N GLY A 253 -11.01 3.49 15.38
CA GLY A 253 -12.02 3.65 16.42
C GLY A 253 -12.48 5.11 16.54
N TYR A 254 -11.52 6.04 16.49
CA TYR A 254 -11.80 7.47 16.45
C TYR A 254 -12.52 7.89 15.16
N GLY A 255 -12.19 7.28 14.02
CA GLY A 255 -12.88 7.48 12.76
C GLY A 255 -14.39 7.20 12.85
N PHE A 256 -14.79 6.11 13.52
CA PHE A 256 -16.21 5.83 13.78
C PHE A 256 -16.87 6.93 14.61
N TYR A 257 -16.21 7.41 15.67
CA TYR A 257 -16.71 8.48 16.51
C TYR A 257 -16.86 9.83 15.78
N VAL A 258 -15.96 10.13 14.84
CA VAL A 258 -15.92 11.38 14.06
C VAL A 258 -16.88 11.35 12.88
N THR A 259 -17.21 10.18 12.33
CA THR A 259 -18.09 10.07 11.14
C THR A 259 -19.44 10.74 11.36
N ASP A 260 -20.04 10.54 12.53
CA ASP A 260 -21.37 11.05 12.86
C ASP A 260 -21.37 12.54 13.27
N ARG A 261 -20.21 13.09 13.66
CA ARG A 261 -20.12 14.44 14.27
C ARG A 261 -19.35 15.46 13.43
N ALA A 262 -18.33 15.03 12.69
CA ALA A 262 -17.42 15.91 11.96
C ALA A 262 -16.78 15.19 10.74
N ASN A 263 -17.61 14.81 9.76
CA ASN A 263 -17.20 14.10 8.54
C ASN A 263 -16.01 14.78 7.80
N LEU A 264 -15.93 16.12 7.82
CA LEU A 264 -14.82 16.86 7.21
C LEU A 264 -13.42 16.52 7.78
N ILE A 265 -13.34 15.96 8.99
CA ILE A 265 -12.07 15.58 9.63
C ILE A 265 -11.54 14.23 9.15
N LEU A 266 -12.41 13.38 8.61
CA LEU A 266 -12.05 12.03 8.19
C LEU A 266 -10.90 12.00 7.17
N ARG A 267 -10.80 13.04 6.34
CA ARG A 267 -9.69 13.23 5.39
C ARG A 267 -8.33 13.38 6.10
N TYR A 268 -8.30 14.08 7.23
CA TYR A 268 -7.08 14.28 8.03
C TYR A 268 -6.72 13.01 8.79
N ILE A 269 -7.72 12.28 9.31
CA ILE A 269 -7.50 10.96 9.93
C ILE A 269 -6.86 10.01 8.92
N SER A 270 -7.45 9.89 7.72
CA SER A 270 -6.93 9.05 6.64
C SER A 270 -5.49 9.41 6.25
N GLY A 271 -5.20 10.71 6.06
CA GLY A 271 -3.86 11.19 5.74
C GLY A 271 -2.84 10.90 6.86
N SER A 272 -3.29 10.98 8.12
CA SER A 272 -2.46 10.68 9.29
C SER A 272 -2.14 9.21 9.41
N GLN A 273 -3.12 8.32 9.21
CA GLN A 273 -2.89 6.87 9.19
C GLN A 273 -1.83 6.50 8.16
N VAL A 274 -1.93 7.07 6.96
CA VAL A 274 -0.95 6.90 5.89
C VAL A 274 0.44 7.36 6.30
N LEU A 275 0.57 8.56 6.88
CA LEU A 275 1.85 9.10 7.31
C LEU A 275 2.52 8.22 8.39
N LEU A 276 1.74 7.73 9.36
CA LEU A 276 2.22 6.84 10.41
C LEU A 276 2.76 5.52 9.82
N VAL A 277 2.01 4.93 8.88
CA VAL A 277 2.41 3.69 8.20
C VAL A 277 3.65 3.92 7.33
N LEU A 278 3.72 5.01 6.57
CA LEU A 278 4.88 5.32 5.71
C LEU A 278 6.16 5.51 6.54
N THR A 279 6.08 6.22 7.65
CA THR A 279 7.21 6.36 8.57
C THR A 279 7.63 4.99 9.14
N CYS A 280 6.66 4.17 9.55
CA CYS A 280 6.92 2.80 9.99
C CYS A 280 7.61 1.96 8.91
N LEU A 281 7.16 2.08 7.66
CA LEU A 281 7.68 1.32 6.54
C LEU A 281 9.16 1.63 6.29
N ILE A 282 9.48 2.92 6.16
CA ILE A 282 10.82 3.37 5.79
C ILE A 282 11.81 3.10 6.92
N MET A 283 11.41 3.38 8.17
CA MET A 283 12.25 3.16 9.33
C MET A 283 12.52 1.68 9.58
N ASN A 284 11.51 0.81 9.48
CA ASN A 284 11.72 -0.63 9.66
C ASN A 284 12.59 -1.24 8.55
N LEU A 285 12.43 -0.77 7.30
CA LEU A 285 13.31 -1.17 6.21
C LEU A 285 14.75 -0.70 6.47
N ALA A 286 14.95 0.53 6.96
CA ALA A 286 16.26 1.05 7.31
C ALA A 286 16.91 0.23 8.44
N PHE A 287 16.18 -0.03 9.53
CA PHE A 287 16.65 -0.89 10.62
C PHE A 287 17.03 -2.29 10.12
N ASP A 288 16.27 -2.88 9.21
CA ASP A 288 16.53 -4.23 8.70
C ASP A 288 17.78 -4.29 7.81
N VAL A 289 17.95 -3.31 6.93
CA VAL A 289 19.15 -3.15 6.10
C VAL A 289 20.39 -3.09 6.98
N ILE A 290 20.33 -2.30 8.06
CA ILE A 290 21.43 -2.08 9.00
C ILE A 290 21.72 -3.37 9.79
N LEU A 291 20.68 -4.00 10.37
CA LEU A 291 20.81 -5.19 11.19
C LEU A 291 21.48 -6.36 10.45
N PHE A 292 21.13 -6.55 9.17
CA PHE A 292 21.55 -7.73 8.41
C PHE A 292 22.64 -7.48 7.35
N ARG A 293 23.20 -6.27 7.27
CA ARG A 293 24.22 -5.90 6.26
C ARG A 293 25.41 -6.84 6.26
N LYS A 294 25.99 -7.10 7.44
CA LYS A 294 27.17 -7.96 7.64
C LYS A 294 26.83 -9.28 8.34
N ALA A 295 25.55 -9.64 8.46
CA ALA A 295 25.16 -10.88 9.10
C ALA A 295 25.67 -12.09 8.30
N LYS A 296 26.12 -13.12 9.02
CA LYS A 296 26.61 -14.39 8.44
C LYS A 296 25.52 -14.98 7.56
N ILE A 297 25.89 -15.53 6.41
CA ILE A 297 24.96 -16.23 5.52
C ILE A 297 24.86 -17.66 6.02
N VAL A 298 23.64 -18.14 6.32
CA VAL A 298 23.43 -19.46 6.94
C VAL A 298 23.82 -20.58 5.98
N GLU A 299 23.34 -20.54 4.74
CA GLU A 299 23.72 -21.42 3.63
C GLU A 299 23.38 -20.74 2.28
N GLY A 300 23.84 -21.28 1.14
CA GLY A 300 23.59 -20.69 -0.18
C GLY A 300 22.12 -20.79 -0.65
N ILE A 301 21.67 -19.80 -1.44
CA ILE A 301 20.38 -19.84 -2.14
C ILE A 301 20.45 -20.90 -3.23
N THR A 302 19.51 -21.85 -3.26
CA THR A 302 19.43 -22.83 -4.35
C THR A 302 18.76 -22.22 -5.57
N TRP A 303 19.56 -21.66 -6.46
CA TRP A 303 19.09 -21.09 -7.73
C TRP A 303 18.57 -22.18 -8.68
N GLY A 304 17.54 -21.87 -9.47
CA GLY A 304 16.97 -22.81 -10.44
C GLY A 304 15.84 -23.72 -9.94
N LYS A 305 15.60 -23.81 -8.64
CA LYS A 305 14.47 -24.56 -8.06
C LYS A 305 13.33 -23.60 -7.66
N ILE A 306 12.60 -23.08 -8.64
CA ILE A 306 11.37 -22.28 -8.40
C ILE A 306 10.18 -23.10 -8.92
N PRO A 307 9.11 -23.28 -8.12
CA PRO A 307 7.95 -24.03 -8.57
C PRO A 307 7.19 -23.25 -9.66
N ALA A 308 6.59 -23.95 -10.63
CA ALA A 308 5.87 -23.34 -11.76
C ALA A 308 4.79 -22.34 -11.32
N ARG A 309 4.12 -22.62 -10.20
CA ARG A 309 3.16 -21.72 -9.54
C ARG A 309 3.69 -20.30 -9.30
N ALA A 310 4.98 -20.11 -9.01
CA ALA A 310 5.55 -18.77 -8.84
C ALA A 310 5.59 -17.98 -10.17
N GLN A 311 5.77 -18.66 -11.31
CA GLN A 311 5.74 -18.03 -12.62
C GLN A 311 4.32 -17.58 -12.98
N TYR A 312 3.31 -18.41 -12.72
CA TYR A 312 1.91 -18.01 -12.87
C TYR A 312 1.57 -16.80 -11.99
N THR A 313 2.06 -16.77 -10.75
CA THR A 313 1.88 -15.61 -9.86
C THR A 313 2.50 -14.34 -10.43
N LEU A 314 3.72 -14.40 -10.98
CA LEU A 314 4.33 -13.23 -11.62
C LEU A 314 3.52 -12.71 -12.80
N ILE A 315 3.00 -13.61 -13.64
CA ILE A 315 2.13 -13.23 -14.75
C ILE A 315 0.87 -12.54 -14.22
N VAL A 316 0.19 -13.12 -13.23
CA VAL A 316 -1.01 -12.53 -12.61
C VAL A 316 -0.72 -11.16 -12.01
N LEU A 317 0.39 -11.01 -11.29
CA LEU A 317 0.82 -9.73 -10.74
C LEU A 317 1.03 -8.70 -11.84
N PHE A 318 1.70 -9.12 -12.90
CA PHE A 318 1.97 -8.27 -14.05
C PHE A 318 0.66 -7.82 -14.74
N VAL A 319 -0.27 -8.75 -15.04
CA VAL A 319 -1.61 -8.44 -15.58
C VAL A 319 -2.31 -7.42 -14.69
N SER A 320 -2.32 -7.66 -13.38
CA SER A 320 -3.03 -6.86 -12.40
C SER A 320 -2.48 -5.43 -12.34
N VAL A 321 -1.14 -5.26 -12.41
CA VAL A 321 -0.51 -3.93 -12.48
C VAL A 321 -0.95 -3.18 -13.74
N VAL A 322 -0.91 -3.81 -14.92
CA VAL A 322 -1.32 -3.16 -16.17
C VAL A 322 -2.79 -2.76 -16.14
N MET A 323 -3.66 -3.65 -15.65
CA MET A 323 -5.08 -3.34 -15.49
C MET A 323 -5.32 -2.16 -14.54
N ILE A 324 -4.59 -2.09 -13.41
CA ILE A 324 -4.71 -0.96 -12.48
C ILE A 324 -4.26 0.35 -13.10
N ILE A 325 -3.12 0.36 -13.81
CA ILE A 325 -2.62 1.58 -14.45
C ILE A 325 -3.63 2.08 -15.50
N ALA A 326 -4.15 1.18 -16.33
CA ALA A 326 -5.16 1.52 -17.34
C ALA A 326 -6.47 2.01 -16.71
N LEU A 327 -6.95 1.33 -15.67
CA LEU A 327 -8.15 1.70 -14.91
C LEU A 327 -8.01 3.07 -14.24
N MET A 328 -6.88 3.33 -13.56
CA MET A 328 -6.64 4.62 -12.92
C MET A 328 -6.44 5.75 -13.94
N GLY A 329 -5.88 5.45 -15.12
CA GLY A 329 -5.83 6.39 -16.24
C GLY A 329 -7.23 6.81 -16.71
N TYR A 330 -8.14 5.84 -16.85
CA TYR A 330 -9.54 6.12 -17.17
C TYR A 330 -10.22 6.93 -16.07
N ILE A 331 -10.15 6.51 -14.80
CA ILE A 331 -10.79 7.21 -13.68
C ILE A 331 -10.30 8.66 -13.61
N ARG A 332 -8.98 8.90 -13.70
CA ARG A 332 -8.41 10.25 -13.68
C ARG A 332 -8.90 11.11 -14.85
N SER A 333 -9.01 10.52 -16.05
CA SER A 333 -9.53 11.26 -17.21
C SER A 333 -11.02 11.52 -17.10
N GLY A 334 -11.80 10.54 -16.66
CA GLY A 334 -13.25 10.61 -16.55
C GLY A 334 -13.72 11.56 -15.44
N LEU A 335 -12.96 11.69 -14.35
CA LEU A 335 -13.25 12.64 -13.28
C LEU A 335 -13.20 14.10 -13.72
N ARG A 336 -12.55 14.40 -14.85
CA ARG A 336 -12.59 15.75 -15.44
C ARG A 336 -13.95 16.08 -16.06
N MET A 337 -14.81 15.08 -16.29
CA MET A 337 -16.14 15.25 -16.88
C MET A 337 -16.03 16.03 -18.20
N ASN A 338 -16.81 17.12 -18.34
CA ASN A 338 -16.77 18.06 -19.45
C ASN A 338 -15.79 19.23 -19.25
N TRP A 339 -14.78 19.08 -18.40
CA TRP A 339 -13.78 20.12 -18.16
C TRP A 339 -12.43 19.72 -18.76
N HIS A 340 -11.85 20.58 -19.61
CA HIS A 340 -10.45 20.44 -20.01
C HIS A 340 -9.52 20.92 -18.89
N ILE A 341 -9.88 22.06 -18.29
CA ILE A 341 -9.25 22.62 -17.10
C ILE A 341 -10.37 22.92 -16.10
N TYR A 342 -10.31 22.28 -14.93
CA TYR A 342 -11.38 22.36 -13.94
C TYR A 342 -11.75 23.81 -13.59
N LYS A 343 -13.04 24.16 -13.74
CA LYS A 343 -13.60 25.51 -13.52
C LYS A 343 -13.06 26.64 -14.42
N ILE A 344 -12.13 26.35 -15.33
CA ILE A 344 -11.50 27.37 -16.21
C ILE A 344 -11.98 27.19 -17.65
N LEU A 345 -11.94 25.96 -18.16
CA LEU A 345 -12.29 25.66 -19.55
C LEU A 345 -13.24 24.47 -19.60
N GLN A 346 -14.52 24.78 -19.78
CA GLN A 346 -15.58 23.80 -19.98
C GLN A 346 -15.74 23.50 -21.47
N ASP A 347 -15.81 22.23 -21.81
CA ASP A 347 -16.22 21.76 -23.14
C ASP A 347 -17.74 21.90 -23.26
N THR A 348 -18.19 22.80 -24.14
CA THR A 348 -19.60 23.06 -24.46
C THR A 348 -20.03 22.41 -25.77
N SER A 349 -19.14 21.65 -26.43
CA SER A 349 -19.48 20.99 -27.69
C SER A 349 -20.58 19.95 -27.49
N LEU A 350 -21.43 19.76 -28.51
CA LEU A 350 -22.48 18.74 -28.52
C LEU A 350 -21.90 17.31 -28.42
N THR A 351 -20.62 17.16 -28.73
CA THR A 351 -19.87 15.89 -28.67
C THR A 351 -19.15 15.68 -27.34
N ALA A 352 -19.31 16.56 -26.35
CA ALA A 352 -18.73 16.39 -25.03
C ALA A 352 -19.45 15.24 -24.30
N TYR A 353 -18.80 14.09 -24.17
CA TYR A 353 -19.32 12.97 -23.37
C TYR A 353 -18.23 12.33 -22.53
N THR A 354 -18.63 11.75 -21.40
CA THR A 354 -17.77 10.89 -20.59
C THR A 354 -17.96 9.46 -21.06
N PRO A 355 -16.90 8.73 -21.47
CA PRO A 355 -17.06 7.36 -21.95
C PRO A 355 -17.67 6.46 -20.87
N SER A 356 -18.44 5.45 -21.29
CA SER A 356 -19.07 4.52 -20.35
C SER A 356 -18.08 3.51 -19.77
N ILE A 357 -18.45 2.87 -18.66
CA ILE A 357 -17.70 1.76 -18.06
C ILE A 357 -17.45 0.63 -19.08
N GLN A 358 -18.39 0.39 -19.99
CA GLN A 358 -18.22 -0.61 -21.04
C GLN A 358 -17.09 -0.21 -22.02
N TYR A 359 -17.04 1.06 -22.42
CA TYR A 359 -15.97 1.59 -23.26
C TYR A 359 -14.61 1.46 -22.56
N MET A 360 -14.54 1.84 -21.27
CA MET A 360 -13.37 1.63 -20.43
C MET A 360 -12.90 0.17 -20.45
N GLY A 361 -13.81 -0.78 -20.19
CA GLY A 361 -13.49 -2.21 -20.15
C GLY A 361 -12.87 -2.70 -21.46
N ARG A 362 -13.40 -2.25 -22.61
CA ARG A 362 -12.83 -2.56 -23.94
C ARG A 362 -11.43 -1.98 -24.11
N VAL A 363 -11.21 -0.71 -23.76
CA VAL A 363 -9.90 -0.07 -23.87
C VAL A 363 -8.87 -0.76 -22.97
N ILE A 364 -9.22 -1.07 -21.73
CA ILE A 364 -8.34 -1.81 -20.81
C ILE A 364 -8.00 -3.19 -21.40
N ALA A 365 -8.99 -3.93 -21.91
CA ALA A 365 -8.77 -5.24 -22.54
C ALA A 365 -7.82 -5.14 -23.76
N ILE A 366 -7.98 -4.11 -24.59
CA ILE A 366 -7.09 -3.85 -25.74
C ILE A 366 -5.67 -3.54 -25.26
N ILE A 367 -5.50 -2.66 -24.28
CA ILE A 367 -4.17 -2.31 -23.73
C ILE A 367 -3.47 -3.56 -23.17
N VAL A 368 -4.20 -4.36 -22.39
CA VAL A 368 -3.68 -5.62 -21.84
C VAL A 368 -3.32 -6.57 -22.98
N GLY A 369 -4.16 -6.72 -24.00
CA GLY A 369 -3.90 -7.56 -25.17
C GLY A 369 -2.67 -7.14 -25.97
N ILE A 370 -2.52 -5.85 -26.29
CA ILE A 370 -1.34 -5.30 -26.96
C ILE A 370 -0.08 -5.59 -26.13
N PHE A 371 -0.16 -5.32 -24.84
CA PHE A 371 0.95 -5.53 -23.94
C PHE A 371 1.39 -7.00 -23.90
N PHE A 372 0.45 -7.94 -23.80
CA PHE A 372 0.76 -9.38 -23.88
C PHE A 372 1.32 -9.78 -25.24
N GLY A 373 0.79 -9.20 -26.32
CA GLY A 373 1.34 -9.37 -27.68
C GLY A 373 2.82 -8.99 -27.74
N ILE A 374 3.20 -7.85 -27.13
CA ILE A 374 4.59 -7.41 -27.05
C ILE A 374 5.44 -8.39 -26.21
N ILE A 375 4.96 -8.83 -25.04
CA ILE A 375 5.70 -9.83 -24.24
C ILE A 375 5.92 -11.13 -25.02
N ILE A 376 4.88 -11.66 -25.65
CA ILE A 376 4.97 -12.90 -26.42
C ILE A 376 5.97 -12.72 -27.57
N LEU A 377 5.92 -11.59 -28.27
CA LEU A 377 6.87 -11.25 -29.33
C LEU A 377 8.31 -11.15 -28.81
N LEU A 378 8.53 -10.53 -27.64
CA LEU A 378 9.84 -10.44 -27.00
C LEU A 378 10.38 -11.82 -26.58
N LEU A 379 9.52 -12.66 -25.99
CA LEU A 379 9.89 -14.03 -25.60
C LEU A 379 10.21 -14.88 -26.83
N TRP A 380 9.43 -14.72 -27.90
CA TRP A 380 9.69 -15.37 -29.19
C TRP A 380 11.02 -14.91 -29.79
N LEU A 381 11.28 -13.60 -29.85
CA LEU A 381 12.55 -13.05 -30.34
C LEU A 381 13.75 -13.56 -29.53
N SER A 382 13.62 -13.62 -28.21
CA SER A 382 14.64 -14.18 -27.32
C SER A 382 14.91 -15.67 -27.58
N SER A 383 13.86 -16.43 -27.91
CA SER A 383 14.01 -17.86 -28.24
C SER A 383 14.79 -18.09 -29.54
N LEU A 384 14.74 -17.15 -30.50
CA LEU A 384 15.51 -17.21 -31.74
C LEU A 384 17.00 -16.96 -31.51
N GLN A 385 17.36 -16.12 -30.55
CA GLN A 385 18.76 -15.84 -30.20
C GLN A 385 19.49 -17.06 -29.61
N LYS A 386 18.78 -17.91 -28.85
CA LYS A 386 19.34 -19.16 -28.30
C LYS A 386 19.64 -20.23 -29.34
N LYS A 387 19.20 -20.05 -30.59
CA LYS A 387 19.41 -21.02 -31.69
C LYS A 387 20.62 -20.72 -32.57
N ARG A 388 21.46 -19.72 -32.24
CA ARG A 388 22.74 -19.52 -32.93
C ARG A 388 23.82 -20.36 -32.21
N PRO A 389 24.48 -21.31 -32.90
CA PRO A 389 25.47 -22.22 -32.31
C PRO A 389 26.67 -21.47 -31.72
#